data_AF-A0A3M1ERR3-F1
#
_entry.id   AF-A0A3M1ERR3-F1
#
_cell.length_a   1.000
_cell.length_b   1.000
_cell.length_c   1.000
_cell.angle_alpha   90.00
_cell.angle_beta   90.00
_cell.angle_gamma   90.00
#
_symmetry.space_group_name_H-M   'P 1'
#
loop_
_entity.id
_entity.type
_entity.pdbx_description
1 polymer ?
#
loop_
_entity_poly.entity_id
_entity_poly.type
_entity_poly.pdbx_seq_one_letter_code
_entity_poly.pdbx_strand_id
1 'polypeptide(L)'
;MLILSAVILLLIALAACGQLGLPIPATPTPTATPTPTATPTPAPSPEVQPGPVSDFDIHLNGLTVEGSFKLGEVPVTFTYRPDHVEAQEAGLRVSGTLTYELLDRTNKLSDLGAVLMPVGDTCDKIGVATDPVELAQLGVTIPGQQIEVDLGRLDQTNAGVPAQMACRATRLIAEQADSPLTRLLIGQINRLLQP
;
A
#
# COMPACT_ATOMS: atom_id res chain seq x y z
N MET A 1 -13.26 28.06 -21.89
CA MET A 1 -14.59 27.73 -21.33
C MET A 1 -15.65 28.01 -22.39
N LEU A 2 -15.89 27.11 -23.36
CA LEU A 2 -17.08 27.08 -24.26
C LEU A 2 -17.05 25.98 -25.36
N ILE A 3 -16.53 24.76 -25.10
CA ILE A 3 -16.61 23.66 -26.12
C ILE A 3 -17.04 22.29 -25.54
N LEU A 4 -17.13 22.11 -24.22
CA LEU A 4 -17.49 20.81 -23.63
C LEU A 4 -18.99 20.65 -23.27
N SER A 5 -19.85 21.57 -23.70
CA SER A 5 -21.29 21.58 -23.39
C SER A 5 -22.19 21.05 -24.53
N ALA A 6 -21.61 20.56 -25.64
CA ALA A 6 -22.36 20.16 -26.84
C ALA A 6 -22.40 18.64 -27.10
N VAL A 7 -21.73 17.81 -26.29
CA VAL A 7 -21.63 16.35 -26.55
C VAL A 7 -22.49 15.49 -25.62
N ILE A 8 -22.90 15.99 -24.45
CA ILE A 8 -23.69 15.17 -23.49
C ILE A 8 -25.21 15.38 -23.63
N LEU A 9 -25.65 16.44 -24.33
CA LEU A 9 -27.05 16.64 -24.72
C LEU A 9 -27.50 15.80 -25.94
N LEU A 10 -26.60 14.97 -26.52
CA LEU A 10 -26.88 14.11 -27.67
C LEU A 10 -27.13 12.61 -27.29
N LEU A 11 -27.07 12.25 -26.01
CA LEU A 11 -27.33 10.87 -25.56
C LEU A 11 -28.71 10.65 -24.93
N ILE A 12 -29.59 11.66 -24.96
CA ILE A 12 -31.00 11.55 -24.55
C ILE A 12 -31.89 11.79 -25.77
N ALA A 13 -32.03 10.79 -26.63
CA ALA A 13 -33.24 10.47 -27.41
C ALA A 13 -32.87 9.47 -28.53
N LEU A 14 -33.85 8.64 -28.91
CA LEU A 14 -33.85 7.63 -29.97
C LEU A 14 -33.35 6.22 -29.61
N ALA A 15 -34.27 5.41 -29.06
CA ALA A 15 -34.77 4.22 -29.76
C ALA A 15 -35.88 3.53 -28.93
N ALA A 16 -37.01 4.22 -28.80
CA ALA A 16 -38.30 3.55 -28.65
C ALA A 16 -38.82 3.29 -30.06
N CYS A 17 -38.84 2.02 -30.49
CA CYS A 17 -39.57 1.59 -31.67
C CYS A 17 -40.23 0.24 -31.39
N GLY A 18 -41.55 0.20 -31.64
CA GLY A 18 -42.46 -0.86 -31.26
C GLY A 18 -42.21 -2.19 -31.95
N GLN A 19 -42.66 -3.24 -31.29
CA GLN A 19 -42.63 -4.60 -31.80
C GLN A 19 -44.05 -5.06 -32.15
N LEU A 20 -44.20 -5.41 -33.44
CA LEU A 20 -45.37 -6.02 -34.06
C LEU A 20 -45.79 -7.31 -33.34
N GLY A 21 -47.09 -7.44 -33.09
CA GLY A 21 -47.72 -8.68 -32.63
C GLY A 21 -47.74 -9.74 -33.73
N LEU A 22 -47.01 -10.83 -33.49
CA LEU A 22 -47.02 -12.06 -34.28
C LEU A 22 -47.80 -13.16 -33.53
N PRO A 23 -48.41 -14.13 -34.26
CA PRO A 23 -49.20 -15.20 -33.68
C PRO A 23 -48.37 -16.10 -32.76
N ILE A 24 -48.97 -16.45 -31.61
CA ILE A 24 -48.37 -17.23 -30.54
C ILE A 24 -48.22 -18.69 -31.00
N PRO A 25 -46.99 -19.22 -31.16
CA PRO A 25 -46.77 -20.63 -31.46
C PRO A 25 -47.06 -21.50 -30.23
N ALA A 26 -47.50 -22.73 -30.49
CA ALA A 26 -47.87 -23.71 -29.47
C ALA A 26 -46.75 -23.90 -28.44
N THR A 27 -47.16 -23.86 -27.16
CA THR A 27 -46.29 -24.02 -26.00
C THR A 27 -45.57 -25.37 -26.07
N PRO A 28 -44.22 -25.41 -26.17
CA PRO A 28 -43.49 -26.66 -26.11
C PRO A 28 -43.68 -27.29 -24.73
N THR A 29 -43.99 -28.58 -24.70
CA THR A 29 -44.02 -29.40 -23.48
C THR A 29 -42.69 -29.27 -22.75
N PRO A 30 -42.67 -28.97 -21.43
CA PRO A 30 -41.43 -28.79 -20.70
C PRO A 30 -40.63 -30.10 -20.71
N THR A 31 -39.50 -30.09 -21.43
CA THR A 31 -38.47 -31.12 -21.30
C THR A 31 -37.92 -31.06 -19.89
N ALA A 32 -37.92 -32.18 -19.18
CA ALA A 32 -37.35 -32.29 -17.85
C ALA A 32 -35.93 -31.72 -17.85
N THR A 33 -35.72 -30.63 -17.12
CA THR A 33 -34.40 -30.04 -16.93
C THR A 33 -33.55 -31.06 -16.17
N PRO A 34 -32.38 -31.48 -16.69
CA PRO A 34 -31.51 -32.39 -15.98
C PRO A 34 -31.19 -31.78 -14.61
N THR A 35 -31.40 -32.57 -13.56
CA THR A 35 -31.04 -32.18 -12.19
C THR A 35 -29.55 -31.88 -12.19
N PRO A 36 -29.10 -30.68 -11.78
CA PRO A 36 -27.68 -30.37 -11.73
C PRO A 36 -26.99 -31.36 -10.80
N THR A 37 -26.05 -32.14 -11.35
CA THR A 37 -25.16 -32.99 -10.56
C THR A 37 -24.39 -32.08 -9.62
N ALA A 38 -24.45 -32.36 -8.31
CA ALA A 38 -23.71 -31.60 -7.31
C ALA A 38 -22.22 -31.59 -7.71
N THR A 39 -21.71 -30.39 -8.02
CA THR A 39 -20.28 -30.21 -8.24
C THR A 39 -19.59 -30.52 -6.91
N PRO A 40 -18.62 -31.45 -6.86
CA PRO A 40 -17.88 -31.70 -5.63
C PRO A 40 -17.31 -30.38 -5.09
N THR A 41 -17.61 -30.10 -3.83
CA THR A 41 -17.03 -28.96 -3.11
C THR A 41 -15.52 -29.14 -3.12
N PRO A 42 -14.74 -28.13 -3.56
CA PRO A 42 -13.30 -28.18 -3.48
C PRO A 42 -12.87 -28.50 -2.04
N ALA A 43 -11.87 -29.37 -1.89
CA ALA A 43 -11.26 -29.59 -0.58
C ALA A 43 -10.74 -28.24 -0.04
N PRO A 44 -10.90 -27.96 1.26
CA PRO A 44 -10.36 -26.74 1.84
C PRO A 44 -8.86 -26.65 1.57
N SER A 45 -8.41 -25.50 1.07
CA SER A 45 -6.98 -25.23 0.96
C SER A 45 -6.37 -25.30 2.37
N PRO A 46 -5.18 -25.91 2.55
CA PRO A 46 -4.51 -25.91 3.84
C PRO A 46 -4.36 -24.46 4.30
N GLU A 47 -4.87 -24.17 5.49
CA GLU A 47 -4.75 -22.86 6.12
C GLU A 47 -3.30 -22.74 6.62
N VAL A 48 -2.55 -21.80 6.05
CA VAL A 48 -1.18 -21.52 6.49
C VAL A 48 -1.30 -20.78 7.82
N GLN A 49 -1.09 -21.50 8.92
CA GLN A 49 -1.05 -20.88 10.23
C GLN A 49 0.20 -19.98 10.30
N PRO A 50 0.07 -18.66 10.49
CA PRO A 50 1.22 -17.77 10.52
C PRO A 50 2.16 -18.15 11.66
N GLY A 51 3.38 -18.53 11.30
CA GLY A 51 4.47 -18.69 12.27
C GLY A 51 4.95 -17.33 12.80
N PRO A 52 5.81 -17.32 13.83
CA PRO A 52 6.44 -16.11 14.31
C PRO A 52 7.28 -15.44 13.19
N VAL A 53 7.35 -14.12 13.20
CA VAL A 53 8.26 -13.34 12.34
C VAL A 53 9.68 -13.50 12.88
N SER A 54 10.63 -13.86 12.01
CA SER A 54 12.06 -14.01 12.37
C SER A 54 12.98 -13.62 11.20
N ASP A 55 14.30 -13.62 11.43
CA ASP A 55 15.34 -13.36 10.42
C ASP A 55 15.11 -12.08 9.60
N PHE A 56 14.78 -10.99 10.30
CA PHE A 56 14.47 -9.71 9.67
C PHE A 56 15.75 -8.99 9.22
N ASP A 57 15.81 -8.67 7.93
CA ASP A 57 16.93 -8.02 7.27
C ASP A 57 16.44 -6.88 6.37
N ILE A 58 17.09 -5.72 6.41
CA ILE A 58 16.73 -4.53 5.64
C ILE A 58 17.99 -3.93 5.00
N HIS A 59 17.84 -3.55 3.73
CA HIS A 59 18.80 -2.79 2.96
C HIS A 59 18.13 -1.60 2.26
N LEU A 60 18.86 -0.49 2.15
CA LEU A 60 18.40 0.70 1.43
C LEU A 60 19.03 0.74 0.04
N ASN A 61 18.20 0.81 -1.00
CA ASN A 61 18.63 0.89 -2.39
C ASN A 61 18.15 2.21 -3.02
N GLY A 62 18.88 3.29 -2.73
CA GLY A 62 18.47 4.64 -3.13
C GLY A 62 17.26 5.11 -2.31
N LEU A 63 16.08 5.18 -2.95
CA LEU A 63 14.82 5.55 -2.30
C LEU A 63 13.94 4.34 -1.95
N THR A 64 14.30 3.14 -2.41
CA THR A 64 13.57 1.92 -2.05
C THR A 64 14.17 1.28 -0.81
N VAL A 65 13.29 0.71 0.01
CA VAL A 65 13.67 -0.14 1.13
C VAL A 65 13.43 -1.58 0.69
N GLU A 66 14.48 -2.36 0.63
CA GLU A 66 14.43 -3.77 0.30
C GLU A 66 14.73 -4.58 1.56
N GLY A 67 14.14 -5.75 1.70
CA GLY A 67 14.38 -6.56 2.87
C GLY A 67 13.83 -7.97 2.76
N SER A 68 14.09 -8.74 3.80
CA SER A 68 13.53 -10.08 3.93
C SER A 68 13.25 -10.43 5.37
N PHE A 69 12.32 -11.36 5.57
CA PHE A 69 12.01 -11.96 6.87
C PHE A 69 11.43 -13.36 6.66
N LYS A 70 11.24 -14.11 7.73
CA LYS A 70 10.55 -15.41 7.70
C LYS A 70 9.26 -15.36 8.49
N LEU A 71 8.19 -15.95 7.94
CA LEU A 71 6.94 -16.28 8.63
C LEU A 71 6.95 -17.78 8.94
N GLY A 72 7.38 -18.15 10.15
CA GLY A 72 7.75 -19.54 10.43
C GLY A 72 8.95 -19.94 9.55
N GLU A 73 8.76 -20.94 8.68
CA GLU A 73 9.80 -21.40 7.73
C GLU A 73 9.65 -20.80 6.32
N VAL A 74 8.65 -19.95 6.10
CA VAL A 74 8.39 -19.36 4.78
C VAL A 74 9.18 -18.07 4.63
N PRO A 75 10.16 -17.99 3.72
CA PRO A 75 10.88 -16.75 3.46
C PRO A 75 9.97 -15.75 2.72
N VAL A 76 10.09 -14.49 3.09
CA VAL A 76 9.39 -13.35 2.49
C VAL A 76 10.43 -12.32 2.11
N THR A 77 10.50 -11.96 0.84
CA THR A 77 11.25 -10.79 0.37
C THR A 77 10.27 -9.66 0.13
N PHE A 78 10.70 -8.43 0.41
CA PHE A 78 9.87 -7.26 0.16
C PHE A 78 10.66 -6.09 -0.38
N THR A 79 9.96 -5.24 -1.12
CA THR A 79 10.43 -3.96 -1.62
C THR A 79 9.36 -2.94 -1.31
N TYR A 80 9.68 -2.01 -0.42
CA TYR A 80 8.87 -0.84 -0.14
C TYR A 80 9.40 0.36 -0.94
N ARG A 81 8.51 0.98 -1.71
CA ARG A 81 8.79 2.18 -2.48
C ARG A 81 7.95 3.33 -1.94
N PRO A 82 8.55 4.36 -1.34
CA PRO A 82 7.83 5.56 -0.96
C PRO A 82 7.33 6.28 -2.20
N ASP A 83 6.08 6.73 -2.18
CA ASP A 83 5.45 7.49 -3.26
C ASP A 83 4.92 8.84 -2.78
N HIS A 84 4.64 8.97 -1.48
CA HIS A 84 4.09 10.18 -0.90
C HIS A 84 4.65 10.43 0.50
N VAL A 85 4.84 11.71 0.80
CA VAL A 85 5.31 12.23 2.07
C VAL A 85 4.40 13.37 2.50
N GLU A 86 4.01 13.35 3.76
CA GLU A 86 3.11 14.32 4.37
C GLU A 86 3.61 14.70 5.76
N ALA A 87 3.50 15.99 6.11
CA ALA A 87 3.73 16.44 7.48
C ALA A 87 2.55 16.03 8.35
N GLN A 88 2.83 15.51 9.53
CA GLN A 88 1.85 15.28 10.59
C GLN A 88 2.30 15.94 11.88
N GLU A 89 1.36 16.14 12.80
CA GLU A 89 1.64 16.74 14.11
C GLU A 89 2.74 15.98 14.88
N ALA A 90 2.78 14.66 14.73
CA ALA A 90 3.76 13.79 15.40
C ALA A 90 5.08 13.62 14.62
N GLY A 91 5.17 14.05 13.35
CA GLY A 91 6.35 13.79 12.52
C GLY A 91 6.10 13.80 11.02
N LEU A 92 6.84 12.97 10.30
CA LEU A 92 6.76 12.85 8.85
C LEU A 92 6.10 11.53 8.48
N ARG A 93 4.90 11.57 7.90
CA ARG A 93 4.28 10.38 7.33
C ARG A 93 4.85 10.13 5.95
N VAL A 94 5.36 8.92 5.75
CA VAL A 94 5.82 8.41 4.46
C VAL A 94 4.87 7.29 4.09
N SER A 95 4.12 7.44 3.02
CA SER A 95 3.35 6.36 2.42
C SER A 95 3.99 5.86 1.13
N GLY A 96 3.63 4.62 0.79
CA GLY A 96 4.27 3.92 -0.29
C GLY A 96 3.56 2.65 -0.71
N THR A 97 4.19 2.01 -1.67
CA THR A 97 3.82 0.69 -2.14
C THR A 97 4.77 -0.35 -1.57
N LEU A 98 4.24 -1.35 -0.89
CA LEU A 98 4.96 -2.56 -0.50
C LEU A 98 4.68 -3.67 -1.53
N THR A 99 5.71 -4.14 -2.21
CA THR A 99 5.67 -5.36 -3.00
C THR A 99 6.36 -6.46 -2.21
N TYR A 100 5.75 -7.64 -2.10
CA TYR A 100 6.36 -8.77 -1.39
C TYR A 100 6.12 -10.07 -2.14
N GLU A 101 7.05 -11.00 -1.99
CA GLU A 101 6.95 -12.34 -2.57
C GLU A 101 6.75 -13.36 -1.46
N LEU A 102 5.71 -14.18 -1.61
CA LEU A 102 5.36 -15.22 -0.66
C LEU A 102 4.90 -16.47 -1.42
N LEU A 103 5.56 -17.61 -1.19
CA LEU A 103 5.25 -18.89 -1.85
C LEU A 103 5.17 -18.74 -3.39
N ASP A 104 6.17 -18.09 -3.98
CA ASP A 104 6.28 -17.81 -5.43
C ASP A 104 5.14 -16.94 -5.99
N ARG A 105 4.42 -16.20 -5.12
CA ARG A 105 3.41 -15.23 -5.53
C ARG A 105 3.85 -13.82 -5.15
N THR A 106 3.90 -12.95 -6.15
CA THR A 106 4.10 -11.52 -5.95
C THR A 106 2.80 -10.84 -5.56
N ASN A 107 2.85 -10.12 -4.45
CA ASN A 107 1.74 -9.39 -3.88
C ASN A 107 2.10 -7.92 -3.75
N LYS A 108 1.07 -7.07 -3.80
CA LYS A 108 1.22 -5.63 -3.74
C LYS A 108 0.24 -5.05 -2.74
N LEU A 109 0.74 -4.24 -1.83
CA LEU A 109 -0.02 -3.41 -0.92
C LEU A 109 0.33 -1.96 -1.22
N SER A 110 -0.70 -1.16 -1.45
CA SER A 110 -0.56 0.27 -1.69
C SER A 110 -0.96 1.02 -0.43
N ASP A 111 -0.50 2.27 -0.31
CA ASP A 111 -0.84 3.17 0.79
C ASP A 111 -0.40 2.64 2.17
N LEU A 112 0.71 1.90 2.20
CA LEU A 112 1.33 1.50 3.45
C LEU A 112 2.02 2.73 4.05
N GLY A 113 1.54 3.18 5.22
CA GLY A 113 2.08 4.33 5.92
C GLY A 113 3.10 3.96 7.01
N ALA A 114 4.15 4.75 7.11
CA ALA A 114 5.02 4.82 8.27
C ALA A 114 5.15 6.28 8.73
N VAL A 115 5.13 6.52 10.04
CA VAL A 115 5.38 7.83 10.64
C VAL A 115 6.78 7.82 11.22
N LEU A 116 7.61 8.72 10.71
CA LEU A 116 8.94 9.00 11.22
C LEU A 116 8.83 10.10 12.28
N MET A 117 9.32 9.82 13.49
CA MET A 117 9.24 10.71 14.64
C MET A 117 10.64 10.94 15.20
N PRO A 118 11.04 12.17 15.54
CA PRO A 118 12.29 12.38 16.25
C PRO A 118 12.21 11.76 17.65
N VAL A 119 13.26 11.05 18.07
CA VAL A 119 13.34 10.47 19.42
C VAL A 119 14.40 11.21 20.22
N GLY A 120 13.97 11.90 21.27
CA GLY A 120 14.83 12.75 22.09
C GLY A 120 15.27 14.03 21.38
N ASP A 121 16.23 14.74 21.98
CA ASP A 121 16.65 16.07 21.51
C ASP A 121 17.85 16.07 20.57
N THR A 122 18.61 14.99 20.50
CA THR A 122 19.96 15.01 19.89
C THR A 122 20.01 14.47 18.46
N CYS A 123 18.87 14.05 17.89
CA CYS A 123 18.81 13.40 16.57
C CYS A 123 19.69 12.14 16.42
N ASP A 124 20.08 11.54 17.54
CA ASP A 124 20.80 10.27 17.56
C ASP A 124 19.87 9.07 17.34
N LYS A 125 18.54 9.30 17.40
CA LYS A 125 17.52 8.29 17.22
C LYS A 125 16.35 8.81 16.40
N ILE A 126 15.77 7.94 15.60
CA ILE A 126 14.50 8.17 14.91
C ILE A 126 13.53 7.04 15.25
N GLY A 127 12.32 7.40 15.65
CA GLY A 127 11.22 6.48 15.85
C GLY A 127 10.52 6.25 14.52
N VAL A 128 10.20 4.99 14.24
CA VAL A 128 9.42 4.58 13.08
C VAL A 128 8.20 3.86 13.61
N ALA A 129 7.02 4.44 13.40
CA ALA A 129 5.74 3.79 13.68
C ALA A 129 5.10 3.36 12.36
N THR A 130 4.79 2.08 12.19
CA THR A 130 4.09 1.59 10.99
C THR A 130 2.63 1.33 11.29
N ASP A 131 1.77 1.54 10.29
CA ASP A 131 0.38 1.10 10.39
C ASP A 131 0.29 -0.45 10.40
N PRO A 132 -0.78 -1.02 10.98
CA PRO A 132 -1.06 -2.45 10.83
C PRO A 132 -1.19 -2.84 9.36
N VAL A 133 -0.66 -4.01 9.00
CA VAL A 133 -0.64 -4.49 7.62
C VAL A 133 -1.53 -5.72 7.50
N GLU A 134 -2.62 -5.59 6.75
CA GLU A 134 -3.50 -6.72 6.45
C GLU A 134 -2.96 -7.53 5.28
N LEU A 135 -2.50 -8.75 5.55
CA LEU A 135 -2.16 -9.74 4.55
C LEU A 135 -3.41 -10.57 4.24
N ALA A 136 -4.34 -9.98 3.48
CA ALA A 136 -5.64 -10.58 3.19
C ALA A 136 -5.55 -12.01 2.63
N GLN A 137 -4.48 -12.35 1.90
CA GLN A 137 -4.26 -13.69 1.35
C GLN A 137 -3.94 -14.76 2.40
N LEU A 138 -3.43 -14.34 3.55
CA LEU A 138 -3.12 -15.21 4.67
C LEU A 138 -4.21 -15.15 5.75
N GLY A 139 -5.12 -14.18 5.69
CA GLY A 139 -6.05 -13.92 6.78
C GLY A 139 -5.35 -13.41 8.05
N VAL A 140 -4.21 -12.72 7.90
CA VAL A 140 -3.37 -12.28 9.03
C VAL A 140 -3.19 -10.78 8.97
N THR A 141 -3.30 -10.14 10.14
CA THR A 141 -2.93 -8.73 10.32
C THR A 141 -1.61 -8.67 11.06
N ILE A 142 -0.57 -8.13 10.41
CA ILE A 142 0.68 -7.79 11.09
C ILE A 142 0.40 -6.54 11.92
N PRO A 143 0.58 -6.57 13.24
CA PRO A 143 0.34 -5.38 14.07
C PRO A 143 1.34 -4.29 13.70
N GLY A 144 0.89 -3.04 13.76
CA GLY A 144 1.76 -1.88 13.63
C GLY A 144 2.93 -1.96 14.61
N GLN A 145 4.12 -1.62 14.14
CA GLN A 145 5.34 -1.68 14.94
C GLN A 145 5.79 -0.29 15.32
N GLN A 146 6.41 -0.15 16.49
CA GLN A 146 7.18 1.03 16.86
C GLN A 146 8.63 0.62 17.07
N ILE A 147 9.51 1.17 16.25
CA ILE A 147 10.93 0.82 16.22
C ILE A 147 11.73 2.09 16.44
N GLU A 148 12.68 2.07 17.37
CA GLU A 148 13.71 3.11 17.48
C GLU A 148 14.93 2.68 16.68
N VAL A 149 15.36 3.53 15.75
CA VAL A 149 16.59 3.33 14.99
C VAL A 149 17.65 4.29 15.54
N ASP A 150 18.74 3.73 16.05
CA ASP A 150 19.92 4.47 16.51
C ASP A 150 20.75 4.93 15.31
N LEU A 151 20.65 6.23 15.01
CA LEU A 151 21.36 6.88 13.91
C LEU A 151 22.84 7.10 14.23
N GLY A 152 23.21 7.20 15.51
CA GLY A 152 24.61 7.35 15.93
C GLY A 152 25.46 6.13 15.58
N ARG A 153 24.84 4.95 15.46
CA ARG A 153 25.52 3.74 14.94
C ARG A 153 25.70 3.76 13.42
N LEU A 154 24.90 4.54 12.69
CA LEU A 154 25.01 4.69 11.23
C LEU A 154 26.14 5.66 10.83
N ASP A 155 26.60 6.53 11.73
CA ASP A 155 27.73 7.45 11.49
C ASP A 155 29.07 6.77 11.18
N GLN A 156 29.20 5.48 11.50
CA GLN A 156 30.37 4.68 11.11
C GLN A 156 30.29 4.17 9.66
N THR A 157 29.19 4.46 8.96
CA THR A 157 28.95 4.10 7.56
C THR A 157 28.74 5.37 6.73
N ASN A 158 28.80 5.25 5.40
CA ASN A 158 28.47 6.35 4.49
C ASN A 158 27.00 6.84 4.60
N ALA A 159 26.16 6.19 5.43
CA ALA A 159 24.76 6.53 5.64
C ALA A 159 24.49 7.49 6.81
N GLY A 160 25.49 7.81 7.65
CA GLY A 160 25.30 8.65 8.85
C GLY A 160 24.83 10.08 8.57
N VAL A 161 25.51 10.79 7.67
CA VAL A 161 25.15 12.17 7.30
C VAL A 161 23.73 12.27 6.73
N PRO A 162 23.31 11.42 5.75
CA PRO A 162 21.92 11.38 5.31
C PRO A 162 20.92 11.13 6.44
N ALA A 163 21.22 10.24 7.38
CA ALA A 163 20.33 9.92 8.48
C ALA A 163 20.16 11.08 9.47
N GLN A 164 21.26 11.76 9.83
CA GLN A 164 21.18 12.96 10.68
C GLN A 164 20.39 14.09 10.00
N MET A 165 20.59 14.27 8.69
CA MET A 165 19.82 15.25 7.90
C MET A 165 18.33 14.90 7.86
N ALA A 166 17.98 13.62 7.70
CA ALA A 166 16.61 13.16 7.76
C ALA A 166 15.98 13.46 9.13
N CYS A 167 16.68 13.18 10.24
CA CYS A 167 16.15 13.50 11.57
C CYS A 167 15.92 15.00 11.77
N ARG A 168 16.89 15.84 11.38
CA ARG A 168 16.75 17.30 11.48
C ARG A 168 15.58 17.82 10.63
N ALA A 169 15.41 17.27 9.43
CA ALA A 169 14.29 17.59 8.56
C ALA A 169 12.96 17.19 9.21
N THR A 170 12.85 15.96 9.72
CA THR A 170 11.65 15.48 10.43
C THR A 170 11.32 16.37 11.63
N ARG A 171 12.32 16.78 12.44
CA ARG A 171 12.11 17.69 13.57
C ARG A 171 11.62 19.06 13.12
N LEU A 172 12.26 19.66 12.11
CA LEU A 172 11.84 20.94 11.57
C LEU A 172 10.41 20.88 11.02
N ILE A 173 10.06 19.78 10.35
CA ILE A 173 8.72 19.55 9.81
C ILE A 173 7.71 19.39 10.95
N ALA A 174 8.03 18.64 12.01
CA ALA A 174 7.16 18.47 13.17
C ALA A 174 6.92 19.79 13.92
N GLU A 175 7.98 20.60 14.11
CA GLU A 175 7.88 21.90 14.79
C GLU A 175 7.17 22.96 13.94
N GLN A 176 7.17 22.82 12.61
CA GLN A 176 6.64 23.81 11.67
C GLN A 176 5.80 23.19 10.55
N ALA A 177 4.89 22.27 10.88
CA ALA A 177 4.10 21.55 9.88
C ALA A 177 3.32 22.49 8.92
N ASP A 178 2.83 23.61 9.45
CA ASP A 178 2.07 24.61 8.69
C ASP A 178 2.91 25.68 7.98
N SER A 179 4.23 25.64 8.11
CA SER A 179 5.12 26.60 7.47
C SER A 179 5.06 26.48 5.94
N PRO A 180 4.98 27.60 5.18
CA PRO A 180 5.09 27.58 3.73
C PRO A 180 6.37 26.91 3.23
N LEU A 181 7.47 27.01 3.99
CA LEU A 181 8.73 26.35 3.67
C LEU A 181 8.60 24.83 3.79
N THR A 182 7.99 24.33 4.86
CA THR A 182 7.71 22.90 5.06
C THR A 182 6.87 22.34 3.91
N ARG A 183 5.79 23.04 3.54
CA ARG A 183 4.95 22.65 2.40
C ARG A 183 5.72 22.64 1.08
N LEU A 184 6.60 23.61 0.85
CA LEU A 184 7.45 23.66 -0.34
C LEU A 184 8.44 22.48 -0.39
N LEU A 185 9.11 22.19 0.73
CA LEU A 185 10.08 21.09 0.84
C LEU A 185 9.39 19.73 0.61
N ILE A 186 8.25 19.48 1.26
CA ILE A 186 7.46 18.27 1.06
C ILE A 186 6.99 18.16 -0.40
N GLY A 187 6.55 19.27 -0.99
CA GLY A 187 6.19 19.31 -2.41
C GLY A 187 7.37 19.06 -3.36
N GLN A 188 8.61 19.38 -2.97
CA GLN A 188 9.81 19.00 -3.74
C GLN A 188 10.12 17.51 -3.57
N ILE A 189 10.07 16.99 -2.35
CA ILE A 189 10.29 15.56 -2.07
C ILE A 189 9.28 14.71 -2.85
N ASN A 190 7.99 15.02 -2.76
CA ASN A 190 6.94 14.30 -3.49
C ASN A 190 7.14 14.31 -5.01
N ARG A 191 7.71 15.38 -5.57
CA ARG A 191 8.06 15.43 -6.99
C ARG A 191 9.26 14.53 -7.35
N LEU A 192 10.21 14.36 -6.43
CA LEU A 192 11.35 13.44 -6.62
C LEU A 192 10.95 11.97 -6.45
N LEU A 193 9.89 11.68 -5.69
CA LEU A 193 9.38 10.33 -5.49
C LEU A 193 8.57 9.81 -6.70
N GLN A 194 7.97 10.73 -7.47
CA GLN A 194 7.24 10.38 -8.68
C GLN A 194 8.21 9.97 -9.80
N PRO A 195 8.02 8.79 -10.42
CA PRO A 195 8.85 8.32 -11.54
C PRO A 195 8.71 9.17 -12.80
#